data_AF-A0A7W2N2L7-F1
#
_entry.id   AF-A0A7W2N2L7-F1
#
_cell.length_a   1.000
_cell.length_b   1.000
_cell.length_c   1.000
_cell.angle_alpha   90.00
_cell.angle_beta   90.00
_cell.angle_gamma   90.00
#
_symmetry.space_group_name_H-M   'P 1'
#
loop_
_entity.id
_entity.type
_entity.pdbx_description
1 polymer ?
#
loop_
_entity_poly.entity_id
_entity_poly.type
_entity_poly.pdbx_seq_one_letter_code
_entity_poly.pdbx_strand_id
1 'polypeptide(L)'
;MKISDDIHNYYEKLVDQHFATLKLEESYDAEFIADLVCVVLNQLPTRYIRHEVDMAFYLPASERFEMESDVKVAVAKALEFMKEHT
;
A
#
# COMPACT_ATOMS: atom_id res chain seq x y z
N MET A 1 -23.62 -7.80 10.21
CA MET A 1 -22.23 -7.90 10.72
C MET A 1 -21.46 -6.73 10.13
N LYS A 2 -20.94 -5.82 10.96
CA LYS A 2 -19.98 -4.80 10.50
C LYS A 2 -18.59 -5.32 10.85
N ILE A 3 -17.68 -5.31 9.88
CA ILE A 3 -16.26 -5.49 10.15
C ILE A 3 -15.81 -4.26 10.95
N SER A 4 -15.00 -4.45 12.00
CA SER A 4 -14.48 -3.33 12.80
C SER A 4 -13.62 -2.44 11.90
N ASP A 5 -13.75 -1.12 12.02
CA ASP A 5 -12.89 -0.17 11.27
C ASP A 5 -11.40 -0.32 11.62
N ASP A 6 -11.11 -0.97 12.76
CA ASP A 6 -9.75 -1.29 13.17
C ASP A 6 -9.11 -2.43 12.34
N ILE A 7 -9.91 -3.18 11.56
CA ILE A 7 -9.41 -4.28 10.71
C ILE A 7 -9.06 -3.73 9.34
N HIS A 8 -7.77 -3.73 9.01
CA HIS A 8 -7.23 -3.16 7.78
C HIS A 8 -6.10 -4.03 7.23
N ASN A 9 -5.82 -3.92 5.93
CA ASN A 9 -4.67 -4.59 5.34
C ASN A 9 -3.40 -3.80 5.71
N TYR A 10 -2.41 -4.47 6.30
CA TYR A 10 -1.14 -3.85 6.68
C TYR A 10 -0.42 -3.18 5.50
N TYR A 11 -0.62 -3.68 4.27
CA TYR A 11 -0.08 -3.05 3.08
C TYR A 11 -0.64 -1.64 2.82
N GLU A 12 -1.85 -1.30 3.28
CA GLU A 12 -2.39 0.06 3.16
C GLU A 12 -1.45 1.09 3.78
N LYS A 13 -0.89 0.77 4.96
CA LYS A 13 0.09 1.62 5.64
C LYS A 13 1.40 1.75 4.86
N LEU A 14 1.91 0.64 4.32
CA LEU A 14 3.18 0.66 3.58
C LEU A 14 3.04 1.45 2.27
N VAL A 15 1.89 1.33 1.60
CA VAL A 15 1.53 2.08 0.40
C VAL A 15 1.47 3.57 0.73
N ASP A 16 0.72 3.96 1.78
CA ASP A 16 0.60 5.35 2.23
C ASP A 16 1.98 5.97 2.53
N GLN A 17 2.83 5.27 3.28
CA GLN A 17 4.20 5.70 3.58
C GLN A 17 5.04 5.90 2.31
N HIS A 18 4.91 5.00 1.34
CA HIS A 18 5.65 5.12 0.09
C HIS A 18 5.13 6.27 -0.78
N PHE A 19 3.82 6.50 -0.82
CA PHE A 19 3.18 7.60 -1.55
C PHE A 19 3.61 8.95 -0.99
N ALA A 20 3.62 9.09 0.34
CA ALA A 20 4.14 10.27 1.02
C ALA A 20 5.62 10.51 0.70
N THR A 21 6.44 9.45 0.64
CA THR A 21 7.87 9.54 0.27
C THR A 21 8.05 10.03 -1.17
N LEU A 22 7.18 9.61 -2.09
CA LEU A 22 7.19 10.01 -3.49
C LEU A 22 6.52 11.36 -3.75
N LYS A 23 5.84 11.95 -2.75
CA LYS A 23 5.07 13.19 -2.86
C LYS A 23 4.05 13.13 -4.01
N LEU A 24 3.39 11.99 -4.17
CA LEU A 24 2.46 11.78 -5.30
C LEU A 24 1.26 12.74 -5.26
N GLU A 25 0.83 13.15 -4.07
CA GLU A 25 -0.23 14.16 -3.88
C GLU A 25 0.15 15.56 -4.42
N GLU A 26 1.43 15.85 -4.62
CA GLU A 26 1.88 17.10 -5.26
C GLU A 26 1.84 17.00 -6.80
N SER A 27 1.83 15.77 -7.33
CA SER A 27 1.96 15.49 -8.77
C SER A 27 0.65 15.07 -9.45
N TYR A 28 -0.30 14.54 -8.67
CA TYR A 28 -1.54 13.96 -9.16
C TYR A 28 -2.73 14.39 -8.29
N ASP A 29 -3.93 14.41 -8.88
CA ASP A 29 -5.16 14.72 -8.15
C ASP A 29 -5.65 13.54 -7.30
N ALA A 30 -6.62 13.82 -6.43
CA ALA A 30 -7.14 12.83 -5.48
C ALA A 30 -7.85 11.64 -6.15
N GLU A 31 -8.42 11.81 -7.35
CA GLU A 31 -9.10 10.75 -8.08
C GLU A 31 -8.08 9.76 -8.65
N PHE A 32 -7.02 10.29 -9.30
CA PHE A 32 -5.90 9.49 -9.78
C PHE A 32 -5.20 8.75 -8.63
N ILE A 33 -4.99 9.40 -7.49
CA ILE A 33 -4.36 8.75 -6.32
C ILE A 33 -5.24 7.62 -5.79
N ALA A 34 -6.56 7.82 -5.70
CA ALA A 34 -7.48 6.77 -5.25
C ALA A 34 -7.46 5.55 -6.17
N ASP A 35 -7.47 5.77 -7.49
CA ASP A 35 -7.37 4.70 -8.48
C ASP A 35 -6.02 3.98 -8.40
N LEU A 36 -4.93 4.74 -8.25
CA LEU A 36 -3.58 4.20 -8.11
C LEU A 36 -3.47 3.32 -6.86
N VAL A 37 -3.98 3.77 -5.72
CA VAL A 37 -4.01 2.97 -4.48
C VAL A 37 -4.75 1.65 -4.71
N CYS A 38 -5.91 1.67 -5.38
CA CYS A 38 -6.67 0.46 -5.68
C CYS A 38 -5.86 -0.51 -6.57
N VAL A 39 -5.22 -0.02 -7.62
CA VAL A 39 -4.41 -0.84 -8.53
C VAL A 39 -3.19 -1.43 -7.83
N VAL A 40 -2.55 -0.67 -6.93
CA VAL A 40 -1.39 -1.12 -6.15
C VAL A 40 -1.79 -2.20 -5.14
N LEU A 41 -2.83 -1.96 -4.33
CA LEU A 41 -3.25 -2.90 -3.29
C LEU A 41 -3.73 -4.24 -3.87
N ASN A 42 -4.34 -4.23 -5.05
CA ASN A 42 -4.75 -5.47 -5.74
C ASN A 42 -3.57 -6.32 -6.25
N GLN A 43 -2.35 -5.77 -6.32
CA GLN A 43 -1.15 -6.52 -6.69
C GLN A 43 -0.40 -7.11 -5.49
N LEU A 44 -0.75 -6.69 -4.27
CA LEU A 44 -0.08 -7.07 -3.03
C LEU A 44 -0.86 -8.18 -2.31
N PRO A 45 -0.18 -9.06 -1.55
CA PRO A 45 -0.86 -10.11 -0.82
C PRO A 45 -1.75 -9.53 0.29
N THR A 46 -2.84 -10.21 0.61
CA THR A 46 -3.75 -9.78 1.68
C THR A 46 -3.13 -10.05 3.05
N ARG A 47 -2.98 -9.02 3.89
CA ARG A 47 -2.44 -9.13 5.25
C ARG A 47 -3.26 -8.30 6.25
N TYR A 48 -4.44 -8.80 6.61
CA TYR A 48 -5.32 -8.11 7.53
C TYR A 48 -4.87 -8.22 8.99
N ILE A 49 -4.89 -7.09 9.68
CA ILE A 49 -4.53 -6.96 11.09
C ILE A 49 -5.57 -6.11 11.82
N ARG A 50 -5.65 -6.25 13.14
CA ARG A 50 -6.50 -5.38 13.98
C ARG A 50 -5.70 -4.27 14.66
N HIS A 51 -4.50 -4.58 15.12
CA HIS A 51 -3.62 -3.58 15.72
C HIS A 51 -2.21 -3.70 15.15
N GLU A 52 -1.58 -2.56 14.88
CA GLU A 52 -0.20 -2.55 14.37
C GLU A 52 0.82 -3.17 15.33
N VAL A 53 0.53 -3.15 16.63
CA VAL A 53 1.34 -3.83 17.64
C VAL A 53 1.41 -5.34 17.37
N ASP A 54 0.37 -5.93 16.77
CA ASP A 54 0.35 -7.34 16.38
C ASP A 54 1.38 -7.64 15.27
N MET A 55 1.84 -6.65 14.50
CA MET A 55 2.91 -6.85 13.51
C MET A 55 4.30 -6.57 14.09
N ALA A 56 4.45 -5.57 14.96
CA ALA A 56 5.75 -5.26 15.57
C ALA A 56 6.34 -6.42 16.40
N PHE A 57 5.48 -7.26 16.99
CA PHE A 57 5.92 -8.45 17.72
C PHE A 57 6.16 -9.69 16.85
N TYR A 58 5.52 -9.78 15.68
CA TYR A 58 5.49 -11.00 14.87
C TYR A 58 6.25 -10.91 13.56
N LEU A 59 6.58 -9.72 13.07
CA LEU A 59 7.21 -9.54 11.77
C LEU A 59 8.74 -9.35 11.91
N PRO A 60 9.56 -10.31 11.43
CA PRO A 60 11.00 -10.12 11.36
C PRO A 60 11.36 -8.91 10.49
N ALA A 61 12.46 -8.24 10.80
CA ALA A 61 12.93 -7.10 10.02
C ALA A 61 13.15 -7.43 8.52
N SER A 62 13.53 -8.68 8.22
CA SER A 62 13.67 -9.17 6.84
C SER A 62 12.34 -9.22 6.10
N GLU A 63 11.28 -9.76 6.71
CA GLU A 63 9.94 -9.81 6.11
C GLU A 63 9.42 -8.39 5.87
N ARG A 64 9.66 -7.47 6.82
CA ARG A 64 9.26 -6.06 6.66
C ARG A 64 9.94 -5.41 5.46
N PHE A 65 11.23 -5.68 5.27
CA PHE A 65 12.01 -5.17 4.15
C PHE A 65 11.50 -5.73 2.81
N GLU A 66 11.19 -7.02 2.76
CA GLU A 66 10.61 -7.65 1.58
C GLU A 66 9.26 -7.03 1.23
N MET A 67 8.37 -6.85 2.21
CA MET A 67 7.07 -6.21 2.00
C MET A 67 7.20 -4.77 1.49
N GLU A 68 8.12 -3.98 2.04
CA GLU A 68 8.42 -2.63 1.55
C GLU A 68 8.97 -2.65 0.11
N SER A 69 9.77 -3.66 -0.23
CA SER A 69 10.28 -3.86 -1.60
C SER A 69 9.16 -4.20 -2.57
N ASP A 70 8.25 -5.09 -2.18
CA ASP A 70 7.09 -5.47 -2.99
C ASP A 70 6.18 -4.27 -3.28
N VAL A 71 5.95 -3.42 -2.28
CA VAL A 71 5.19 -2.17 -2.44
C VAL A 71 5.85 -1.26 -3.47
N LYS A 72 7.16 -1.04 -3.40
CA LYS A 72 7.88 -0.20 -4.38
C LYS A 72 7.70 -0.73 -5.81
N VAL A 73 7.81 -2.05 -5.99
CA VAL A 73 7.64 -2.69 -7.29
C VAL A 73 6.20 -2.57 -7.78
N ALA A 74 5.20 -2.79 -6.92
CA ALA A 74 3.79 -2.66 -7.27
C ALA A 74 3.42 -1.22 -7.65
N VAL A 75 3.93 -0.22 -6.92
CA VAL A 75 3.71 1.20 -7.21
C VAL A 75 4.31 1.60 -8.55
N ALA A 76 5.55 1.19 -8.83
CA ALA A 76 6.19 1.47 -10.12
C ALA A 76 5.38 0.88 -11.29
N LYS A 77 4.98 -0.39 -11.18
CA LYS A 77 4.16 -1.07 -12.20
C LYS A 77 2.79 -0.41 -12.39
N ALA A 78 2.13 -0.03 -11.29
CA ALA A 78 0.82 0.62 -11.35
C ALA A 78 0.91 2.00 -12.01
N LEU A 79 1.95 2.78 -11.69
CA LEU A 79 2.20 4.08 -12.30
C LEU A 79 2.49 3.96 -13.81
N GLU A 80 3.28 2.97 -14.23
CA GLU A 80 3.52 2.69 -15.64
C GLU A 80 2.22 2.30 -16.35
N PHE A 81 1.48 1.35 -15.78
CA PHE A 81 0.20 0.89 -16.33
C PHE A 81 -0.80 2.03 -16.52
N MET A 82 -0.97 2.88 -15.50
CA MET A 82 -1.91 4.00 -15.57
C MET A 82 -1.48 5.07 -16.58
N LYS A 83 -0.17 5.35 -16.72
CA LYS A 83 0.34 6.28 -17.73
C LYS A 83 0.16 5.80 -19.17
N GLU A 84 0.16 4.49 -19.40
CA GLU A 84 -0.07 3.90 -20.73
C GLU A 84 -1.55 3.87 -21.12
N HIS A 85 -2.47 3.92 -20.15
CA HIS A 85 -3.91 3.76 -20.36
C HIS A 85 -4.73 5.02 -20.00
N THR A 86 -4.07 6.18 -19.85
CA THR A 86 -4.68 7.51 -19.65
C THR A 86 -4.27 8.45 -20.77
#